data_AF-A0A914Y0L2-F1
#
_entry.id   AF-A0A914Y0L2-F1
#
_cell.length_a   1.000
_cell.length_b   1.000
_cell.length_c   1.000
_cell.angle_alpha   90.00
_cell.angle_beta   90.00
_cell.angle_gamma   90.00
#
_symmetry.space_group_name_H-M   'P 1'
#
loop_
_entity.id
_entity.type
_entity.pdbx_description
1 polymer ?
#
loop_
_entity_poly.entity_id
_entity_poly.type
_entity_poly.pdbx_seq_one_letter_code
_entity_poly.pdbx_strand_id
1 'polypeptide(L)'
;MGNPFSKRGIITKIVEAVPGGGLITSPIHALAGNPREAAQAAIGGLTSATSAIAGAAATGGIGVTATMLGILTNAAREALIDELKVTPEKKKTITANMKSGNYNKAAEILLNDGSEKLAANSRQLSAESGGQRCLKTEHDTYLRAYDSEWKVDQANGPPKAWENWYVEDWKGKVVFKAIHSPGRFLRAHPNGVVDLVDRPQAWEIWTPFKNDDDSWSFLSVHGQWLSAQGDGKVCTMEKCLSSERFWLERW
;
A
#
# COMPACT_ATOMS: atom_id res chain seq x y z
N MET A 1 16.16 13.83 2.05
CA MET A 1 16.29 12.34 1.98
C MET A 1 14.88 11.76 1.94
N GLY A 2 14.55 10.93 0.93
CA GLY A 2 13.19 10.42 0.71
C GLY A 2 12.72 9.38 1.73
N ASN A 3 11.41 9.18 1.82
CA ASN A 3 10.80 8.08 2.60
C ASN A 3 11.01 6.76 1.82
N PRO A 4 11.69 5.73 2.39
CA PRO A 4 11.92 4.45 1.71
C PRO A 4 10.64 3.69 1.37
N PHE A 5 9.50 4.11 1.95
CA PHE A 5 8.16 3.58 1.68
C PHE A 5 7.30 4.51 0.81
N SER A 6 7.84 5.63 0.31
CA SER A 6 7.12 6.41 -0.72
C SER A 6 7.09 5.67 -2.05
N LYS A 7 6.29 6.12 -3.01
CA LYS A 7 6.25 5.57 -4.37
C LYS A 7 7.64 5.42 -4.99
N ARG A 8 8.57 6.33 -4.69
CA ARG A 8 9.94 6.29 -5.21
C ARG A 8 10.97 5.60 -4.32
N GLY A 9 10.58 5.18 -3.11
CA GLY A 9 11.43 4.40 -2.21
C GLY A 9 11.81 3.06 -2.83
N ILE A 10 13.01 2.55 -2.53
CA ILE A 10 13.50 1.31 -3.15
C ILE A 10 12.57 0.14 -2.83
N ILE A 11 11.95 0.13 -1.65
CA ILE A 11 11.00 -0.92 -1.25
C ILE A 11 9.78 -0.91 -2.18
N THR A 12 9.22 0.26 -2.48
CA THR A 12 8.09 0.38 -3.42
C THR A 12 8.51 0.10 -4.85
N LYS A 13 9.70 0.52 -5.29
CA LYS A 13 10.22 0.22 -6.63
C LYS A 13 10.53 -1.27 -6.85
N ILE A 14 10.98 -1.98 -5.83
CA ILE A 14 11.14 -3.45 -5.87
C ILE A 14 9.77 -4.12 -6.06
N VAL A 15 8.71 -3.53 -5.52
CA VAL A 15 7.32 -3.99 -5.68
C VAL A 15 6.73 -3.61 -7.06
N GLU A 16 7.12 -2.47 -7.64
CA GLU A 16 6.60 -1.96 -8.94
C GLU A 16 7.33 -2.51 -10.19
N ALA A 17 8.54 -3.05 -10.06
CA ALA A 17 9.37 -3.46 -11.20
C ALA A 17 8.96 -4.80 -11.88
N VAL A 18 7.84 -5.42 -11.48
CA VAL A 18 7.38 -6.70 -12.06
C VAL A 18 6.03 -6.50 -12.77
N PRO A 19 5.98 -6.70 -14.11
CA PRO A 19 4.73 -6.61 -14.88
C PRO A 19 3.75 -7.73 -14.47
N GLY A 20 2.56 -7.34 -14.03
CA GLY A 20 1.51 -8.25 -13.54
C GLY A 20 1.41 -8.16 -12.02
N GLY A 21 0.34 -7.55 -11.52
CA GLY A 21 0.11 -7.15 -10.13
C GLY A 21 0.09 -8.25 -9.05
N GLY A 22 0.64 -9.44 -9.30
CA GLY A 22 0.69 -10.57 -8.36
C GLY A 22 1.69 -10.42 -7.20
N LEU A 23 2.64 -9.49 -7.30
CA LEU A 23 3.64 -9.23 -6.25
C LEU A 23 3.23 -8.14 -5.24
N ILE A 24 2.31 -7.25 -5.60
CA ILE A 24 1.75 -6.24 -4.69
C ILE A 24 0.73 -6.89 -3.74
N THR A 25 -0.02 -7.87 -4.23
CA THR A 25 -1.06 -8.53 -3.45
C THR A 25 -0.52 -9.63 -2.54
N SER A 26 0.63 -10.24 -2.82
CA SER A 26 1.10 -11.40 -2.05
C SER A 26 1.47 -11.11 -0.58
N PRO A 27 2.16 -9.99 -0.23
CA PRO A 27 2.34 -9.62 1.18
C PRO A 27 1.01 -9.31 1.88
N ILE A 28 0.01 -8.82 1.14
CA ILE A 28 -1.32 -8.43 1.67
C ILE A 28 -2.26 -9.66 1.78
N HIS A 29 -2.20 -10.63 0.86
CA HIS A 29 -2.93 -11.90 0.91
C HIS A 29 -2.43 -12.82 2.02
N ALA A 30 -1.13 -12.79 2.34
CA ALA A 30 -0.59 -13.51 3.48
C ALA A 30 -1.06 -12.92 4.83
N LEU A 31 -1.26 -11.61 4.90
CA LEU A 31 -1.92 -10.93 6.02
C LEU A 31 -3.43 -11.23 6.09
N ALA A 32 -4.04 -11.70 5.01
CA ALA A 32 -5.46 -12.08 4.91
C ALA A 32 -5.71 -13.60 5.05
N GLY A 33 -4.69 -14.42 5.27
CA GLY A 33 -4.84 -15.84 5.65
C GLY A 33 -4.87 -16.89 4.53
N ASN A 34 -4.42 -16.58 3.29
CA ASN A 34 -4.37 -17.57 2.20
C ASN A 34 -2.95 -17.75 1.59
N PRO A 35 -2.09 -18.62 2.18
CA PRO A 35 -0.68 -18.71 1.82
C PRO A 35 -0.35 -19.48 0.52
N ARG A 36 -1.30 -20.25 -0.05
CA ARG A 36 -1.03 -21.06 -1.26
C ARG A 36 -1.11 -20.27 -2.56
N GLU A 37 -2.00 -19.30 -2.65
CA GLU A 37 -2.16 -18.44 -3.83
C GLU A 37 -1.01 -17.43 -3.97
N ALA A 38 -0.51 -16.94 -2.84
CA ALA A 38 0.68 -16.08 -2.78
C ALA A 38 1.93 -16.78 -3.37
N ALA A 39 2.13 -18.07 -3.03
CA ALA A 39 3.29 -18.84 -3.48
C ALA A 39 3.32 -19.11 -5.00
N GLN A 40 2.17 -19.23 -5.67
CA GLN A 40 2.11 -19.51 -7.11
C GLN A 40 2.44 -18.29 -7.98
N ALA A 41 2.16 -17.07 -7.51
CA ALA A 41 2.49 -15.83 -8.21
C ALA A 41 4.01 -15.49 -8.17
N ALA A 42 4.75 -16.03 -7.19
CA ALA A 42 6.16 -15.75 -6.94
C ALA A 42 7.15 -16.36 -7.97
N ILE A 43 6.77 -17.47 -8.61
CA ILE A 43 7.72 -18.39 -9.26
C ILE A 43 8.00 -18.05 -10.74
N GLY A 44 7.20 -17.18 -11.36
CA GLY A 44 7.15 -17.02 -12.83
C GLY A 44 8.22 -16.18 -13.54
N GLY A 45 9.21 -15.55 -12.87
CA GLY A 45 10.05 -14.55 -13.57
C GLY A 45 11.39 -14.17 -12.93
N LEU A 46 12.29 -15.13 -12.69
CA LEU A 46 13.55 -14.91 -11.98
C LEU A 46 14.79 -14.85 -12.91
N THR A 47 15.34 -13.65 -13.19
CA THR A 47 16.66 -13.51 -13.88
C THR A 47 17.55 -12.34 -13.42
N SER A 48 17.39 -11.76 -12.22
CA SER A 48 18.40 -10.82 -11.67
C SER A 48 18.52 -10.81 -10.14
N ALA A 49 19.66 -10.38 -9.60
CA ALA A 49 19.89 -10.32 -8.14
C ALA A 49 18.90 -9.40 -7.39
N THR A 50 18.35 -8.38 -8.07
CA THR A 50 17.26 -7.53 -7.57
C THR A 50 15.93 -8.29 -7.49
N SER A 51 15.72 -9.28 -8.36
CA SER A 51 14.52 -10.13 -8.36
C SER A 51 14.53 -11.25 -7.30
N ALA A 52 15.68 -11.59 -6.72
CA ALA A 52 15.74 -12.54 -5.60
C ALA A 52 15.04 -11.96 -4.34
N ILE A 53 15.19 -10.65 -4.11
CA ILE A 53 14.54 -9.92 -3.02
C ILE A 53 13.02 -9.80 -3.27
N ALA A 54 12.61 -9.60 -4.53
CA ALA A 54 11.20 -9.53 -4.92
C ALA A 54 10.50 -10.90 -4.89
N GLY A 55 11.16 -11.98 -5.33
CA GLY A 55 10.59 -13.32 -5.43
C GLY A 55 10.16 -13.93 -4.08
N ALA A 56 10.86 -13.65 -2.98
CA ALA A 56 10.41 -14.13 -1.66
C ALA A 56 9.51 -13.15 -0.90
N ALA A 57 9.25 -11.96 -1.43
CA ALA A 57 8.17 -11.12 -0.94
C ALA A 57 6.79 -11.70 -1.29
N ALA A 58 6.71 -12.56 -2.32
CA ALA A 58 5.47 -13.17 -2.76
C ALA A 58 5.04 -14.44 -1.97
N THR A 59 5.88 -15.04 -1.13
CA THR A 59 5.45 -16.16 -0.26
C THR A 59 4.84 -15.71 1.07
N GLY A 60 4.62 -14.40 1.26
CA GLY A 60 3.89 -13.86 2.39
C GLY A 60 4.78 -13.30 3.47
N GLY A 61 5.07 -12.00 3.32
CA GLY A 61 5.96 -11.23 4.18
C GLY A 61 7.14 -10.75 3.36
N ILE A 62 7.67 -9.56 3.66
CA ILE A 62 8.97 -9.11 3.18
C ILE A 62 10.01 -10.04 3.81
N GLY A 63 10.12 -11.25 3.28
CA GLY A 63 10.80 -12.38 3.90
C GLY A 63 12.23 -12.43 3.40
N VAL A 64 13.11 -11.61 3.95
CA VAL A 64 14.53 -11.88 3.87
C VAL A 64 14.77 -13.22 4.58
N THR A 65 14.79 -14.32 3.84
CA THR A 65 15.09 -15.63 4.41
C THR A 65 16.58 -15.72 4.72
N ALA A 66 16.94 -16.53 5.70
CA ALA A 66 18.35 -16.79 6.01
C ALA A 66 19.12 -17.31 4.79
N THR A 67 18.47 -18.12 3.96
CA THR A 67 19.00 -18.58 2.68
C THR A 67 19.31 -17.41 1.75
N MET A 68 18.41 -16.42 1.66
CA MET A 68 18.63 -15.23 0.86
C MET A 68 19.79 -14.38 1.39
N LEU A 69 19.85 -14.13 2.70
CA LEU A 69 20.97 -13.41 3.31
C LEU A 69 22.30 -14.11 3.07
N GLY A 70 22.32 -15.44 3.09
CA GLY A 70 23.51 -16.25 2.82
C GLY A 70 24.09 -16.06 1.41
N ILE A 71 23.24 -15.90 0.39
CA ILE A 71 23.66 -15.78 -1.02
C ILE A 71 23.94 -14.33 -1.47
N LEU A 72 23.49 -13.32 -0.72
CA LEU A 72 23.74 -11.92 -1.06
C LEU A 72 25.23 -11.54 -0.93
N THR A 73 25.69 -10.65 -1.81
CA THR A 73 27.00 -10.01 -1.66
C THR A 73 27.02 -9.08 -0.45
N ASN A 74 28.20 -8.80 0.10
CA ASN A 74 28.32 -7.87 1.24
C ASN A 74 27.77 -6.48 0.92
N ALA A 75 28.01 -5.97 -0.30
CA ALA A 75 27.47 -4.69 -0.74
C ALA A 75 25.93 -4.69 -0.76
N ALA A 76 25.29 -5.77 -1.23
CA ALA A 76 23.83 -5.89 -1.24
C ALA A 76 23.24 -5.98 0.19
N ARG A 77 23.93 -6.66 1.11
CA ARG A 77 23.53 -6.71 2.53
C ARG A 77 23.57 -5.33 3.19
N GLU A 78 24.66 -4.58 2.98
CA GLU A 78 24.79 -3.21 3.53
C GLU A 78 23.74 -2.27 2.94
N ALA A 79 23.49 -2.33 1.63
CA ALA A 79 22.44 -1.54 1.00
C ALA A 79 21.04 -1.82 1.58
N LEU A 80 20.72 -3.10 1.84
CA LEU A 80 19.46 -3.49 2.48
C LEU A 80 19.34 -2.94 3.91
N ILE A 81 20.41 -3.05 4.70
CA ILE A 81 20.45 -2.55 6.08
C ILE A 81 20.27 -1.03 6.11
N ASP A 82 20.95 -0.31 5.22
CA ASP A 82 20.89 1.15 5.14
C ASP A 82 19.52 1.62 4.66
N GLU A 83 18.91 0.94 3.68
CA GLU A 83 17.56 1.26 3.18
C GLU A 83 16.48 1.07 4.24
N LEU A 84 16.57 -0.01 5.03
CA LEU A 84 15.70 -0.23 6.18
C LEU A 84 15.97 0.76 7.31
N LYS A 85 17.03 1.58 7.23
CA LYS A 85 17.45 2.55 8.25
C LYS A 85 17.57 1.90 9.64
N VAL A 86 18.10 0.68 9.68
CA VAL A 86 18.26 -0.08 10.93
C VAL A 86 19.12 0.72 11.92
N THR A 87 18.78 0.71 13.21
CA THR A 87 19.56 1.47 14.20
C THR A 87 21.01 0.97 14.25
N PRO A 88 21.99 1.81 14.62
CA PRO A 88 23.40 1.39 14.68
C PRO A 88 23.64 0.13 15.53
N GLU A 89 22.90 -0.05 16.62
CA GLU A 89 22.99 -1.19 17.53
C GLU A 89 22.46 -2.47 16.88
N LYS A 90 21.28 -2.38 16.25
CA LYS A 90 20.69 -3.49 15.50
C LYS A 90 21.58 -3.86 14.30
N LYS A 91 22.11 -2.87 13.57
CA LYS A 91 23.07 -3.06 12.46
C LYS A 91 24.31 -3.82 12.93
N LYS A 92 24.95 -3.41 14.03
CA LYS A 92 26.09 -4.11 14.63
C LYS A 92 25.75 -5.58 14.94
N THR A 93 24.57 -5.83 15.50
CA THR A 93 24.11 -7.18 15.86
C THR A 93 23.87 -8.05 14.63
N ILE A 94 23.25 -7.50 13.58
CA ILE A 94 23.02 -8.18 12.30
C ILE A 94 24.37 -8.54 11.66
N THR A 95 25.29 -7.58 11.55
CA THR A 95 26.64 -7.82 10.98
C THR A 95 27.41 -8.88 11.76
N ALA A 96 27.35 -8.86 13.09
CA ALA A 96 27.99 -9.89 13.92
C ALA A 96 27.41 -11.29 13.62
N ASN A 97 26.09 -11.43 13.60
CA ASN A 97 25.44 -12.71 13.29
C ASN A 97 25.78 -13.20 11.87
N MET A 98 25.81 -12.31 10.87
CA MET A 98 26.22 -12.67 9.51
C MET A 98 27.68 -13.14 9.43
N LYS A 99 28.60 -12.49 10.16
CA LYS A 99 30.02 -12.90 10.22
C LYS A 99 30.20 -14.26 10.88
N SER A 100 29.37 -14.59 11.86
CA SER A 100 29.37 -15.89 12.54
C SER A 100 28.58 -16.98 11.79
N GLY A 101 28.08 -16.71 10.58
CA GLY A 101 27.26 -17.65 9.82
C GLY A 101 25.84 -17.85 10.36
N ASN A 102 25.42 -17.09 11.38
CA ASN A 102 24.09 -17.16 11.97
C ASN A 102 23.07 -16.31 11.17
N TYR A 103 22.86 -16.69 9.91
CA TYR A 103 21.99 -15.95 9.00
C TYR A 103 20.51 -15.95 9.44
N ASN A 104 20.06 -17.00 10.13
CA ASN A 104 18.71 -17.06 10.70
C ASN A 104 18.47 -15.92 11.69
N LYS A 105 19.40 -15.70 12.63
CA LYS A 105 19.23 -14.64 13.62
C LYS A 105 19.34 -13.25 13.00
N ALA A 106 20.26 -13.08 12.04
CA ALA A 106 20.36 -11.84 11.27
C ALA A 106 19.06 -11.52 10.51
N ALA A 107 18.48 -12.53 9.85
CA ALA A 107 17.20 -12.43 9.16
C ALA A 107 16.08 -12.03 10.11
N GLU A 108 15.92 -12.73 11.23
CA GLU A 108 14.88 -12.46 12.22
C GLU A 108 14.91 -11.01 12.72
N ILE A 109 16.10 -10.47 13.03
CA ILE A 109 16.26 -9.09 13.49
C ILE A 109 15.84 -8.10 12.39
N LEU A 110 16.27 -8.34 11.15
CA LEU A 110 15.90 -7.51 10.00
C LEU A 110 14.40 -7.52 9.74
N LEU A 111 13.77 -8.70 9.80
CA LEU A 111 12.34 -8.88 9.60
C LEU A 111 11.52 -8.14 10.66
N ASN A 112 11.89 -8.30 11.93
CA ASN A 112 11.18 -7.64 13.03
C ASN A 112 11.30 -6.11 12.95
N ASP A 113 12.51 -5.59 12.74
CA ASP A 113 12.73 -4.14 12.60
C ASP A 113 12.01 -3.54 11.38
N GLY A 114 12.04 -4.25 10.24
CA GLY A 114 11.31 -3.86 9.04
C GLY A 114 9.80 -3.84 9.26
N SER A 115 9.26 -4.87 9.91
CA SER A 115 7.82 -4.98 10.23
C SER A 115 7.36 -3.85 11.17
N GLU A 116 8.12 -3.55 12.22
CA GLU A 116 7.84 -2.45 13.14
C GLU A 116 7.78 -1.10 12.41
N LYS A 117 8.74 -0.84 11.53
CA LYS A 117 8.80 0.40 10.73
C LYS A 117 7.68 0.52 9.73
N LEU A 118 7.33 -0.58 9.05
CA LEU A 118 6.18 -0.63 8.15
C LEU A 118 4.88 -0.32 8.91
N ALA A 119 4.66 -0.96 10.06
CA ALA A 119 3.50 -0.71 10.89
C ALA A 119 3.45 0.76 11.37
N ALA A 120 4.59 1.34 11.74
CA ALA A 120 4.67 2.75 12.13
C ALA A 120 4.36 3.68 10.95
N ASN A 121 4.93 3.43 9.77
CA ASN A 121 4.67 4.22 8.57
C ASN A 121 3.21 4.11 8.11
N SER A 122 2.62 2.91 8.15
CA SER A 122 1.19 2.71 7.84
C SER A 122 0.30 3.53 8.77
N ARG A 123 0.55 3.49 10.09
CA ARG A 123 -0.19 4.32 11.07
C ARG A 123 -0.03 5.81 10.82
N GLN A 124 1.16 6.25 10.43
CA GLN A 124 1.40 7.65 10.10
C GLN A 124 0.60 8.05 8.86
N LEU A 125 0.63 7.26 7.79
CA LEU A 125 -0.08 7.56 6.54
C LEU A 125 -1.59 7.56 6.70
N SER A 126 -2.15 6.62 7.46
CA SER A 126 -3.59 6.60 7.76
C SER A 126 -4.00 7.78 8.65
N ALA A 127 -3.19 8.17 9.63
CA ALA A 127 -3.43 9.35 10.44
C ALA A 127 -3.36 10.66 9.61
N GLU A 128 -2.40 10.78 8.70
CA GLU A 128 -2.24 11.96 7.82
C GLU A 128 -3.40 12.09 6.82
N SER A 129 -3.84 10.99 6.23
CA SER A 129 -4.98 10.96 5.29
C SER A 129 -6.35 11.08 5.97
N GLY A 130 -6.43 10.75 7.26
CA GLY A 130 -7.67 10.73 8.03
C GLY A 130 -8.29 12.10 8.35
N GLY A 131 -9.57 12.07 8.73
CA GLY A 131 -10.37 13.22 9.16
C GLY A 131 -11.45 13.62 8.15
N GLN A 132 -12.00 14.82 8.33
CA GLN A 132 -12.93 15.44 7.38
C GLN A 132 -12.15 15.85 6.13
N ARG A 133 -12.48 15.22 4.99
CA ARG A 133 -11.79 15.43 3.71
C ARG A 133 -12.74 15.56 2.53
N CYS A 134 -12.31 16.34 1.55
CA CYS A 134 -12.74 16.27 0.16
C CYS A 134 -11.60 15.62 -0.64
N LEU A 135 -11.94 14.70 -1.55
CA LEU A 135 -10.96 14.04 -2.41
C LEU A 135 -11.00 14.69 -3.79
N LYS A 136 -10.12 15.67 -4.01
CA LYS A 136 -9.98 16.33 -5.30
C LYS A 136 -9.19 15.45 -6.26
N THR A 137 -9.66 15.26 -7.48
CA THR A 137 -9.01 14.44 -8.51
C THR A 137 -8.03 15.27 -9.35
N GLU A 138 -7.24 14.62 -10.19
CA GLU A 138 -6.40 15.31 -11.19
C GLU A 138 -7.22 16.12 -12.21
N HIS A 139 -8.51 15.78 -12.39
CA HIS A 139 -9.40 16.41 -13.35
C HIS A 139 -10.14 17.65 -12.78
N ASP A 140 -9.67 18.21 -11.66
CA ASP A 140 -10.33 19.31 -10.94
C ASP A 140 -11.79 19.03 -10.54
N THR A 141 -12.11 17.76 -10.34
CA THR A 141 -13.39 17.28 -9.81
C THR A 141 -13.22 16.72 -8.40
N TYR A 142 -14.33 16.40 -7.73
CA TYR A 142 -14.32 15.79 -6.40
C TYR A 142 -15.05 14.46 -6.40
N LEU A 143 -14.52 13.50 -5.65
CA LEU A 143 -15.18 12.22 -5.39
C LEU A 143 -16.50 12.46 -4.64
N ARG A 144 -17.61 11.99 -5.19
CA ARG A 144 -18.95 12.20 -4.66
C ARG A 144 -19.62 10.88 -4.31
N ALA A 145 -20.16 10.80 -3.10
CA ALA A 145 -21.03 9.71 -2.68
C ALA A 145 -22.46 10.05 -3.10
N TYR A 146 -23.11 9.20 -3.90
CA TYR A 146 -24.52 9.36 -4.24
C TYR A 146 -25.37 8.32 -3.49
N ASP A 147 -25.69 8.67 -2.25
CA ASP A 147 -26.25 7.78 -1.26
C ASP A 147 -27.61 7.18 -1.66
N SER A 148 -28.49 7.91 -2.32
CA SER A 148 -29.79 7.35 -2.73
C SER A 148 -29.69 6.24 -3.77
N GLU A 149 -28.60 6.22 -4.55
CA GLU A 149 -28.37 5.26 -5.64
C GLU A 149 -27.19 4.31 -5.38
N TRP A 150 -26.61 4.36 -4.17
CA TRP A 150 -25.49 3.49 -3.77
C TRP A 150 -24.29 3.55 -4.70
N LYS A 151 -24.10 4.67 -5.39
CA LYS A 151 -23.06 4.86 -6.41
C LYS A 151 -22.05 5.91 -5.97
N VAL A 152 -20.91 5.89 -6.63
CA VAL A 152 -19.86 6.88 -6.47
C VAL A 152 -19.49 7.41 -7.83
N ASP A 153 -19.42 8.73 -7.95
CA ASP A 153 -19.06 9.42 -9.18
C ASP A 153 -18.20 10.65 -8.86
N GLN A 154 -18.06 11.54 -9.84
CA GLN A 154 -17.31 12.78 -9.70
C GLN A 154 -18.23 14.00 -9.87
N ALA A 155 -17.97 15.03 -9.09
CA ALA A 155 -18.65 16.31 -9.16
C ALA A 155 -17.73 17.41 -9.66
N ASN A 156 -18.24 18.23 -10.59
CA ASN A 156 -17.56 19.41 -11.09
C ASN A 156 -17.80 20.61 -10.14
N GLY A 157 -16.80 21.48 -10.05
CA GLY A 157 -16.86 22.71 -9.27
C GLY A 157 -16.52 22.52 -7.79
N PRO A 158 -16.77 23.54 -6.94
CA PRO A 158 -16.45 23.48 -5.52
C PRO A 158 -17.19 22.34 -4.81
N PRO A 159 -16.54 21.65 -3.85
CA PRO A 159 -17.17 20.55 -3.13
C PRO A 159 -18.34 21.07 -2.29
N LYS A 160 -19.41 20.28 -2.24
CA LYS A 160 -20.59 20.47 -1.41
C LYS A 160 -20.69 19.27 -0.47
N ALA A 161 -21.83 19.14 0.20
CA ALA A 161 -22.02 18.07 1.18
C ALA A 161 -21.80 16.66 0.61
N TRP A 162 -22.10 16.39 -0.66
CA TRP A 162 -22.02 15.03 -1.21
C TRP A 162 -20.58 14.63 -1.56
N GLU A 163 -19.68 15.60 -1.63
CA GLU A 163 -18.24 15.44 -1.87
C GLU A 163 -17.43 15.37 -0.56
N ASN A 164 -18.11 15.51 0.58
CA ASN A 164 -17.51 15.49 1.91
C ASN A 164 -17.47 14.06 2.48
N TRP A 165 -16.27 13.64 2.89
CA TRP A 165 -16.02 12.33 3.45
C TRP A 165 -15.43 12.42 4.85
N TYR A 166 -15.78 11.46 5.70
CA TYR A 166 -15.00 11.10 6.87
C TYR A 166 -14.04 9.98 6.48
N VAL A 167 -12.73 10.27 6.49
CA VAL A 167 -11.67 9.28 6.30
C VAL A 167 -11.27 8.78 7.68
N GLU A 168 -11.73 7.60 8.07
CA GLU A 168 -11.52 7.07 9.42
C GLU A 168 -10.30 6.14 9.46
N ASP A 169 -9.43 6.31 10.47
CA ASP A 169 -8.27 5.42 10.68
C ASP A 169 -8.72 4.02 11.13
N TRP A 170 -8.20 3.01 10.44
CA TRP A 170 -8.41 1.59 10.72
C TRP A 170 -7.07 0.87 10.84
N LYS A 171 -6.31 1.17 11.91
CA LYS A 171 -5.06 0.47 12.28
C LYS A 171 -3.99 0.52 11.18
N GLY A 172 -3.72 1.71 10.63
CA GLY A 172 -2.76 1.86 9.52
C GLY A 172 -3.37 1.74 8.12
N LYS A 173 -4.69 1.59 8.06
CA LYS A 173 -5.51 1.65 6.84
C LYS A 173 -6.61 2.67 7.05
N VAL A 174 -7.44 2.91 6.03
CA VAL A 174 -8.56 3.86 6.13
C VAL A 174 -9.85 3.26 5.57
N VAL A 175 -10.98 3.79 6.03
CA VAL A 175 -12.28 3.62 5.41
C VAL A 175 -12.82 5.00 5.04
N PHE A 176 -13.52 5.11 3.91
CA PHE A 176 -14.17 6.35 3.50
C PHE A 176 -15.65 6.26 3.81
N LYS A 177 -16.15 7.16 4.65
CA LYS A 177 -17.54 7.22 5.04
C LYS A 177 -18.18 8.51 4.56
N ALA A 178 -19.25 8.39 3.78
CA ALA A 178 -20.05 9.52 3.32
C ALA A 178 -20.66 10.29 4.51
N ILE A 179 -20.82 11.61 4.37
CA ILE A 179 -21.32 12.46 5.44
C ILE A 179 -22.81 12.24 5.78
N HIS A 180 -23.61 11.79 4.81
CA HIS A 180 -25.06 11.69 4.99
C HIS A 180 -25.45 10.54 5.91
N SER A 181 -26.64 10.63 6.51
CA SER A 181 -27.14 9.60 7.42
C SER A 181 -28.16 8.69 6.72
N PRO A 182 -28.03 7.35 6.83
CA PRO A 182 -26.93 6.64 7.47
C PRO A 182 -25.62 6.78 6.67
N GLY A 183 -24.50 6.92 7.38
CA GLY A 183 -23.18 7.05 6.74
C GLY A 183 -22.78 5.75 6.05
N ARG A 184 -22.52 5.83 4.74
CA ARG A 184 -22.14 4.68 3.91
C ARG A 184 -20.66 4.68 3.59
N PHE A 185 -20.14 3.50 3.29
CA PHE A 185 -18.71 3.24 3.14
C PHE A 185 -18.36 2.92 1.69
N LEU A 186 -17.25 3.49 1.20
CA LEU A 186 -16.71 3.23 -0.13
C LEU A 186 -16.15 1.81 -0.22
N ARG A 187 -16.69 1.00 -1.14
CA ARG A 187 -16.33 -0.39 -1.34
C ARG A 187 -15.68 -0.60 -2.70
N ALA A 188 -14.63 -1.42 -2.76
CA ALA A 188 -14.07 -1.93 -4.01
C ALA A 188 -14.48 -3.39 -4.23
N HIS A 189 -14.88 -3.72 -5.45
CA HIS A 189 -15.10 -5.10 -5.88
C HIS A 189 -13.89 -5.65 -6.62
N PRO A 190 -13.67 -6.98 -6.64
CA PRO A 190 -12.58 -7.61 -7.40
C PRO A 190 -12.63 -7.34 -8.91
N ASN A 191 -13.81 -7.01 -9.46
CA ASN A 191 -14.00 -6.73 -10.88
C ASN A 191 -13.77 -5.25 -11.23
N GLY A 192 -13.27 -4.44 -10.29
CA GLY A 192 -12.97 -3.03 -10.49
C GLY A 192 -14.13 -2.08 -10.24
N VAL A 193 -15.33 -2.57 -9.94
CA VAL A 193 -16.48 -1.72 -9.60
C VAL A 193 -16.29 -1.10 -8.22
N VAL A 194 -16.70 0.16 -8.07
CA VAL A 194 -16.70 0.89 -6.80
C VAL A 194 -18.12 1.35 -6.51
N ASP A 195 -18.61 1.08 -5.29
CA ASP A 195 -19.94 1.44 -4.84
C ASP A 195 -19.95 1.77 -3.34
N LEU A 196 -21.15 1.92 -2.77
CA LEU A 196 -21.35 2.20 -1.34
C LEU A 196 -21.99 1.01 -0.62
N VAL A 197 -21.71 0.86 0.68
CA VAL A 197 -22.35 -0.13 1.56
C VAL A 197 -22.61 0.44 2.96
N ASP A 198 -23.57 -0.10 3.70
CA ASP A 198 -23.94 0.42 5.03
C ASP A 198 -22.95 0.06 6.16
N ARG A 199 -22.09 -0.93 5.96
CA ARG A 199 -21.17 -1.43 7.00
C ARG A 199 -19.80 -1.74 6.43
N PRO A 200 -18.71 -1.27 7.05
CA PRO A 200 -17.37 -1.59 6.60
C PRO A 200 -17.01 -3.01 7.03
N GLN A 201 -16.53 -3.77 6.07
CA GLN A 201 -15.91 -5.09 6.18
C GLN A 201 -14.55 -5.03 5.46
N ALA A 202 -14.10 -6.15 4.89
CA ALA A 202 -12.80 -6.21 4.24
C ALA A 202 -12.73 -5.33 2.97
N TRP A 203 -13.82 -5.17 2.22
CA TRP A 203 -13.79 -4.55 0.88
C TRP A 203 -13.84 -3.02 0.92
N GLU A 204 -14.15 -2.46 2.09
CA GLU A 204 -14.22 -1.02 2.34
C GLU A 204 -12.91 -0.46 2.92
N ILE A 205 -11.92 -1.34 3.13
CA ILE A 205 -10.63 -1.01 3.70
C ILE A 205 -9.66 -0.64 2.57
N TRP A 206 -9.05 0.53 2.71
CA TRP A 206 -8.10 1.08 1.76
C TRP A 206 -6.74 1.31 2.40
N THR A 207 -5.67 1.04 1.67
CA THR A 207 -4.30 1.34 2.11
C THR A 207 -3.87 2.67 1.51
N PRO A 208 -3.65 3.72 2.31
CA PRO A 208 -3.26 5.02 1.80
C PRO A 208 -1.76 5.06 1.45
N PHE A 209 -1.44 5.72 0.35
CA PHE A 209 -0.08 6.00 -0.11
C PHE A 209 0.06 7.49 -0.40
N LYS A 210 1.10 8.12 0.15
CA LYS A 210 1.45 9.51 -0.15
C LYS A 210 2.48 9.55 -1.28
N ASN A 211 2.16 10.27 -2.34
CA ASN A 211 3.01 10.46 -3.51
C ASN A 211 4.01 11.61 -3.26
N ASP A 212 5.02 11.71 -4.12
CA ASP A 212 6.05 12.76 -4.03
C ASP A 212 5.51 14.17 -4.37
N ASP A 213 4.37 14.25 -5.05
CA ASP A 213 3.66 15.49 -5.41
C ASP A 213 2.59 15.89 -4.38
N ASP A 214 2.69 15.35 -3.16
CA ASP A 214 1.74 15.49 -2.04
C ASP A 214 0.31 15.00 -2.33
N SER A 215 0.07 14.41 -3.50
CA SER A 215 -1.17 13.67 -3.77
C SER A 215 -1.18 12.33 -3.01
N TRP A 216 -2.35 11.72 -2.97
CA TRP A 216 -2.62 10.45 -2.31
C TRP A 216 -3.17 9.45 -3.31
N SER A 217 -2.83 8.18 -3.11
CA SER A 217 -3.41 7.05 -3.83
C SER A 217 -3.88 6.01 -2.82
N PHE A 218 -4.95 5.28 -3.16
CA PHE A 218 -5.59 4.35 -2.24
C PHE A 218 -5.69 2.97 -2.88
N LEU A 219 -5.05 1.98 -2.25
CA LEU A 219 -5.03 0.60 -2.73
C LEU A 219 -6.11 -0.22 -2.02
N SER A 220 -6.99 -0.86 -2.78
CA SER A 220 -8.01 -1.77 -2.26
C SER A 220 -7.38 -3.07 -1.73
N VAL A 221 -8.16 -3.85 -0.99
CA VAL A 221 -7.77 -5.22 -0.58
C VAL A 221 -7.57 -6.19 -1.75
N HIS A 222 -8.04 -5.83 -2.95
CA HIS A 222 -7.89 -6.62 -4.17
C HIS A 222 -6.64 -6.24 -4.98
N GLY A 223 -5.80 -5.33 -4.47
CA GLY A 223 -4.58 -4.90 -5.17
C GLY A 223 -4.82 -3.93 -6.33
N GLN A 224 -5.99 -3.28 -6.34
CA GLN A 224 -6.34 -2.30 -7.37
C GLN A 224 -6.46 -0.90 -6.75
N TRP A 225 -6.02 0.10 -7.48
CA TRP A 225 -5.96 1.49 -7.04
C TRP A 225 -7.29 2.19 -7.30
N LEU A 226 -7.83 2.91 -6.30
CA LEU A 226 -8.96 3.81 -6.51
C LEU A 226 -8.64 4.81 -7.61
N SER A 227 -9.55 4.94 -8.57
CA SER A 227 -9.34 5.71 -9.78
C SER A 227 -10.57 6.56 -10.11
N ALA A 228 -10.31 7.82 -10.45
CA ALA A 228 -11.29 8.78 -10.93
C ALA A 228 -10.95 9.16 -12.38
N GLN A 229 -11.68 8.59 -13.33
CA GLN A 229 -11.42 8.72 -14.76
C GLN A 229 -11.94 10.05 -15.30
N GLY A 230 -11.35 10.58 -16.38
CA GLY A 230 -11.75 11.87 -16.97
C GLY A 230 -13.19 11.92 -17.51
N ASP A 231 -13.85 10.77 -17.69
CA ASP A 231 -15.26 10.66 -18.09
C ASP A 231 -16.25 10.73 -16.92
N GLY A 232 -15.75 10.94 -15.69
CA GLY A 232 -16.55 10.98 -14.47
C GLY A 232 -16.74 9.62 -13.79
N LYS A 233 -16.29 8.52 -14.41
CA LYS A 233 -16.38 7.18 -13.81
C LYS A 233 -15.41 7.05 -12.64
N VAL A 234 -15.87 6.37 -11.59
CA VAL A 234 -15.04 5.93 -10.47
C VAL A 234 -14.96 4.41 -10.50
N CYS A 235 -13.74 3.88 -10.44
CA CYS A 235 -13.49 2.44 -10.45
C CYS A 235 -12.15 2.14 -9.76
N THR A 236 -11.69 0.89 -9.78
CA THR A 236 -10.31 0.57 -9.43
C THR A 236 -9.51 0.08 -10.63
N MET A 237 -8.22 0.45 -10.69
CA MET A 237 -7.31 0.14 -11.79
C MET A 237 -6.06 -0.58 -11.29
N GLU A 238 -5.48 -1.47 -12.10
CA GLU A 238 -4.28 -2.22 -11.72
C GLU A 238 -3.02 -1.35 -11.60
N LYS A 239 -2.97 -0.24 -12.34
CA LYS A 239 -1.83 0.67 -12.38
C LYS A 239 -2.15 1.96 -11.64
N CYS A 240 -1.20 2.45 -10.85
CA CYS A 240 -1.26 3.77 -10.21
C CYS A 240 -0.64 4.82 -11.14
N LEU A 241 -1.45 5.37 -12.04
CA LEU A 241 -1.09 6.43 -12.96
C LEU A 241 -1.49 7.78 -12.36
N SER A 242 -2.18 8.61 -13.14
CA SER A 242 -2.49 9.99 -12.79
C SER A 242 -3.94 10.13 -12.30
N SER A 243 -4.89 9.42 -12.92
CA SER A 243 -6.29 9.30 -12.47
C SER A 243 -6.47 8.58 -11.12
N GLU A 244 -5.42 7.92 -10.59
CA GLU A 244 -5.41 7.30 -9.26
C GLU A 244 -4.86 8.22 -8.15
N ARG A 245 -4.72 9.52 -8.46
CA ARG A 245 -4.19 10.54 -7.54
C ARG A 245 -5.29 11.46 -7.04
N PHE A 246 -5.24 11.73 -5.75
CA PHE A 246 -6.19 12.58 -5.05
C PHE A 246 -5.48 13.60 -4.18
N TRP A 247 -5.95 14.84 -4.17
CA TRP A 247 -5.52 15.85 -3.21
C TRP A 247 -6.55 15.91 -2.09
N LEU A 248 -6.08 15.73 -0.86
CA LEU A 248 -6.94 15.67 0.32
C LEU A 248 -7.08 17.07 0.90
N GLU A 249 -8.24 17.68 0.66
CA GLU A 249 -8.58 19.01 1.16
C GLU A 249 -9.45 18.90 2.43
N ARG A 250 -9.38 19.90 3.31
CA ARG A 250 -10.29 19.99 4.47
C ARG A 250 -11.56 20.75 4.07
N TRP A 251 -12.67 20.43 4.73
CA TRP A 251 -13.95 21.14 4.62
C TRP A 251 -14.50 21.49 6.00
#